data_AF-A0A0H3VG59-F1
#
_entry.id   AF-A0A0H3VG59-F1
#
_cell.length_a   1.000
_cell.length_b   1.000
_cell.length_c   1.000
_cell.angle_alpha   90.00
_cell.angle_beta   90.00
_cell.angle_gamma   90.00
#
_symmetry.space_group_name_H-M   'P 1'
#
loop_
_entity.id
_entity.type
_entity.pdbx_description
1 polymer ?
#
loop_
_entity_poly.entity_id
_entity_poly.type
_entity_poly.pdbx_seq_one_letter_code
_entity_poly.pdbx_strand_id
1 'polypeptide(L)'
;YTGGPSFLLAYYLPTATQTDVTSADYNNAGLKAAQPNSVSIASLMPAGNVPIDGVTSGLNGTLSLPDANGYYTATLNNAPASAFPVGATLRAVGLQSNFTQSAGTNGIAVATARQTLSVVKEVTGDTKRRDVIDSEKCGKCHEWFIGHGGSRIAGLGTVGQSICTLCHTPNLTSSGRGIQQSLMLFIINNPVGTSLSAVTNFLTGTPYSGTVSAGAKTANTVLVAALGDDPTLYPETSNNLKDLIHGIHA
;
A
#
# COMPACT_ATOMS: atom_id res chain seq x y z
N TYR A 1 8.38 10.54 -8.50
CA TYR A 1 8.30 9.32 -7.67
C TYR A 1 7.18 9.50 -6.66
N THR A 2 6.14 8.67 -6.71
CA THR A 2 5.01 8.76 -5.77
C THR A 2 5.23 7.76 -4.63
N GLY A 3 5.60 8.25 -3.46
CA GLY A 3 5.76 7.48 -2.22
C GLY A 3 7.18 7.50 -1.68
N GLY A 4 7.41 8.21 -0.57
CA GLY A 4 8.63 8.10 0.21
C GLY A 4 8.75 6.75 0.93
N PRO A 5 9.90 6.44 1.55
CA PRO A 5 10.09 5.26 2.39
C PRO A 5 8.97 5.11 3.43
N SER A 6 8.39 3.92 3.52
CA SER A 6 7.34 3.63 4.49
C SER A 6 7.38 2.20 5.00
N PHE A 7 6.89 2.03 6.23
CA PHE A 7 6.58 0.73 6.80
C PHE A 7 5.16 0.32 6.41
N LEU A 8 5.00 -0.90 5.91
CA LEU A 8 3.72 -1.56 5.69
C LEU A 8 3.45 -2.49 6.87
N LEU A 9 2.29 -2.32 7.49
CA LEU A 9 1.84 -3.14 8.62
C LEU A 9 0.79 -4.10 8.10
N ALA A 10 1.17 -5.37 7.98
CA ALA A 10 0.31 -6.45 7.53
C ALA A 10 -0.05 -7.36 8.69
N TYR A 11 -1.30 -7.81 8.72
CA TYR A 11 -1.78 -8.68 9.80
C TYR A 11 -2.99 -9.49 9.36
N TYR A 12 -3.33 -10.51 10.12
CA TYR A 12 -4.61 -11.22 10.03
C TYR A 12 -5.39 -11.05 11.32
N LEU A 13 -6.68 -10.73 11.23
CA LEU A 13 -7.58 -10.68 12.39
C LEU A 13 -8.52 -11.89 12.35
N PRO A 14 -8.37 -12.88 13.26
CA PRO A 14 -9.25 -14.04 13.30
C PRO A 14 -10.72 -13.63 13.40
N THR A 15 -11.59 -14.34 12.68
CA THR A 15 -13.04 -14.13 12.71
C THR A 15 -13.73 -15.40 13.23
N ALA A 16 -15.00 -15.29 13.64
CA ALA A 16 -15.77 -16.46 14.06
C ALA A 16 -15.90 -17.55 12.96
N THR A 17 -15.83 -17.14 11.69
CA THR A 17 -15.94 -18.03 10.52
C THR A 17 -14.59 -18.53 10.01
N GLN A 18 -13.49 -17.92 10.45
CA GLN A 18 -12.13 -18.33 10.09
C GLN A 18 -11.21 -18.09 11.31
N THR A 19 -11.09 -19.13 12.13
CA THR A 19 -10.22 -19.15 13.32
C THR A 19 -8.87 -19.82 13.06
N ASP A 20 -8.77 -20.58 11.96
CA ASP A 20 -7.55 -21.29 11.56
C ASP A 20 -6.64 -20.39 10.72
N VAL A 21 -5.47 -20.08 11.29
CA VAL A 21 -4.42 -19.26 10.65
C VAL A 21 -3.73 -19.95 9.47
N THR A 22 -3.89 -21.27 9.29
CA THR A 22 -3.22 -22.00 8.20
C THR A 22 -3.79 -21.67 6.81
N SER A 23 -5.05 -21.24 6.75
CA SER A 23 -5.73 -20.78 5.53
C SER A 23 -5.88 -19.26 5.46
N ALA A 24 -5.37 -18.55 6.46
CA ALA A 24 -5.46 -17.11 6.57
C ALA A 24 -4.41 -16.40 5.69
N ASP A 25 -4.75 -15.20 5.23
CA ASP A 25 -3.85 -14.31 4.52
C ASP A 25 -3.95 -12.89 5.11
N TYR A 26 -2.98 -12.04 4.79
CA TYR A 26 -2.90 -10.69 5.33
C TYR A 26 -4.10 -9.81 4.94
N ASN A 27 -4.36 -8.87 5.84
CA ASN A 27 -5.25 -7.71 5.72
C ASN A 27 -6.73 -8.07 5.47
N ASN A 28 -7.18 -9.22 5.96
CA ASN A 28 -8.58 -9.62 5.89
C ASN A 28 -9.52 -8.60 6.56
N ALA A 29 -9.07 -7.93 7.62
CA ALA A 29 -9.73 -6.81 8.28
C ALA A 29 -8.96 -5.49 8.10
N GLY A 30 -8.08 -5.43 7.11
CA GLY A 30 -7.20 -4.29 6.83
C GLY A 30 -7.93 -3.05 6.32
N LEU A 31 -7.18 -2.12 5.75
CA LEU A 31 -7.77 -0.95 5.09
C LEU A 31 -8.58 -1.38 3.86
N LYS A 32 -9.31 -0.43 3.25
CA LYS A 32 -10.12 -0.68 2.06
C LYS A 32 -9.34 -1.48 1.01
N ALA A 33 -10.00 -2.50 0.44
CA ALA A 33 -9.42 -3.45 -0.51
C ALA A 33 -8.25 -4.26 0.07
N ALA A 34 -8.31 -4.62 1.35
CA ALA A 34 -7.28 -5.42 2.03
C ALA A 34 -5.86 -4.84 1.91
N GLN A 35 -5.74 -3.50 1.86
CA GLN A 35 -4.43 -2.85 1.88
C GLN A 35 -3.83 -2.88 3.29
N PRO A 36 -2.50 -3.07 3.40
CA PRO A 36 -1.82 -2.93 4.67
C PRO A 36 -1.83 -1.46 5.07
N ASN A 37 -1.74 -1.21 6.36
CA ASN A 37 -1.58 0.16 6.83
C ASN A 37 -0.14 0.65 6.52
N SER A 38 0.03 1.91 6.12
CA SER A 38 1.33 2.46 5.73
C SER A 38 1.73 3.61 6.65
N VAL A 39 2.89 3.49 7.28
CA VAL A 39 3.48 4.52 8.13
C VAL A 39 4.71 5.09 7.44
N SER A 40 4.64 6.34 7.00
CA SER A 40 5.78 6.98 6.34
C SER A 40 6.94 7.18 7.33
N ILE A 41 8.18 6.96 6.90
CA ILE A 41 9.35 7.26 7.74
C ILE A 41 9.41 8.75 8.08
N ALA A 42 8.93 9.62 7.18
CA ALA A 42 8.78 11.05 7.42
C ALA A 42 7.93 11.36 8.67
N SER A 43 6.84 10.62 8.90
CA SER A 43 5.99 10.79 10.09
C SER A 43 6.65 10.38 11.41
N LEU A 44 7.78 9.65 11.35
CA LEU A 44 8.54 9.20 12.50
C LEU A 44 9.71 10.14 12.84
N MET A 45 10.03 11.09 11.97
CA MET A 45 11.15 12.00 12.23
C MET A 45 10.89 12.85 13.50
N PRO A 46 11.95 13.26 14.22
CA PRO A 46 11.82 14.17 15.36
C PRO A 46 11.08 15.46 15.01
N ALA A 47 10.29 15.98 15.96
CA ALA A 47 9.54 17.22 15.81
C ALA A 47 10.48 18.40 15.48
N GLY A 48 10.19 19.12 14.39
CA GLY A 48 10.99 20.25 13.91
C GLY A 48 11.78 19.99 12.61
N ASN A 49 11.85 18.73 12.16
CA ASN A 49 12.31 18.42 10.82
C ASN A 49 11.18 18.68 9.81
N VAL A 50 11.45 19.46 8.76
CA VAL A 50 10.50 19.67 7.66
C VAL A 50 10.40 18.36 6.85
N PRO A 51 9.26 17.66 6.87
CA PRO A 51 9.04 16.50 6.02
C PRO A 51 9.01 16.95 4.56
N ILE A 52 9.65 16.18 3.68
CA ILE A 52 9.69 16.47 2.23
C ILE A 52 8.30 16.29 1.58
N ASP A 53 7.34 15.68 2.30
CA ASP A 53 6.02 15.26 1.83
C ASP A 53 4.84 15.88 2.61
N GLY A 54 5.10 16.85 3.51
CA GLY A 54 4.05 17.54 4.26
C GLY A 54 3.41 16.75 5.40
N VAL A 55 3.99 15.63 5.84
CA VAL A 55 3.46 14.79 6.93
C VAL A 55 4.02 15.21 8.28
N THR A 56 3.20 15.67 9.23
CA THR A 56 3.66 16.11 10.56
C THR A 56 4.57 15.09 11.26
N SER A 57 5.81 15.50 11.50
CA SER A 57 6.87 14.72 12.18
C SER A 57 6.48 14.39 13.62
N GLY A 58 6.71 13.14 14.05
CA GLY A 58 6.57 12.70 15.45
C GLY A 58 5.17 12.25 15.86
N LEU A 59 4.18 12.27 14.96
CA LEU A 59 2.79 11.90 15.26
C LEU A 59 2.62 10.38 15.40
N ASN A 60 3.26 9.61 14.52
CA ASN A 60 3.04 8.16 14.41
C ASN A 60 4.11 7.32 15.11
N GLY A 61 5.05 7.96 15.80
CA GLY A 61 6.17 7.30 16.44
C GLY A 61 7.43 8.14 16.42
N THR A 62 8.57 7.46 16.62
CA THR A 62 9.89 8.08 16.63
C THR A 62 10.86 7.29 15.76
N LEU A 63 11.79 8.01 15.14
CA LEU A 63 12.98 7.47 14.51
C LEU A 63 14.18 7.93 15.33
N SER A 64 14.97 6.99 15.81
CA SER A 64 16.18 7.30 16.56
C SER A 64 17.21 8.03 15.70
N LEU A 65 18.17 8.67 16.35
CA LEU A 65 19.45 8.96 15.69
C LEU A 65 20.16 7.63 15.34
N PRO A 66 21.08 7.62 14.35
CA PRO A 66 21.84 6.43 14.05
C PRO A 66 22.67 5.99 15.26
N ASP A 67 22.73 4.69 15.50
CA ASP A 67 23.64 4.12 16.50
C ASP A 67 25.11 4.17 16.03
N ALA A 68 26.02 3.62 16.83
CA ALA A 68 27.45 3.61 16.51
C ALA A 68 27.81 2.87 15.21
N ASN A 69 26.91 2.01 14.71
CA ASN A 69 27.07 1.26 13.48
C ASN A 69 26.27 1.87 12.31
N GLY A 70 25.60 3.01 12.54
CA GLY A 70 24.79 3.69 11.53
C GLY A 70 23.36 3.15 11.39
N TYR A 71 22.90 2.27 12.29
CA TYR A 71 21.53 1.76 12.25
C TYR A 71 20.54 2.70 12.93
N TYR A 72 19.35 2.81 12.34
CA TYR A 72 18.24 3.58 12.88
C TYR A 72 17.22 2.64 13.50
N THR A 73 16.64 3.04 14.63
CA THR A 73 15.52 2.34 15.27
C THR A 73 14.25 3.15 15.05
N ALA A 74 13.28 2.56 14.34
CA ALA A 74 11.93 3.09 14.20
C ALA A 74 11.02 2.49 15.27
N THR A 75 10.45 3.34 16.11
CA THR A 75 9.41 2.98 17.09
C THR A 75 8.08 3.51 16.58
N LEU A 76 7.13 2.62 16.31
CA LEU A 76 5.79 3.02 15.88
C LEU A 76 4.88 3.12 17.11
N ASN A 77 4.16 4.24 17.24
CA ASN A 77 3.22 4.43 18.34
C ASN A 77 2.03 3.47 18.17
N ASN A 78 1.44 3.06 19.30
CA ASN A 78 0.15 2.37 19.30
C ASN A 78 -1.03 3.36 19.10
N ALA A 79 -0.92 4.22 18.07
CA ALA A 79 -1.94 5.16 17.63
C ALA A 79 -2.74 4.53 16.48
N PRO A 80 -4.00 4.94 16.22
CA PRO A 80 -4.90 4.23 15.30
C PRO A 80 -4.36 4.07 13.87
N ALA A 81 -3.40 4.91 13.46
CA ALA A 81 -2.73 4.85 12.16
C ALA A 81 -1.46 3.97 12.12
N SER A 82 -1.03 3.33 13.22
CA SER A 82 0.22 2.56 13.27
C SER A 82 0.19 1.34 14.20
N ALA A 83 -0.97 1.03 14.79
CA ALA A 83 -1.20 -0.11 15.66
C ALA A 83 -1.70 -1.34 14.88
N PHE A 84 -1.21 -2.53 15.24
CA PHE A 84 -1.94 -3.76 14.92
C PHE A 84 -3.22 -3.81 15.77
N PRO A 85 -4.39 -4.17 15.21
CA PRO A 85 -5.60 -4.33 16.01
C PRO A 85 -5.43 -5.35 17.12
N VAL A 86 -6.17 -5.17 18.23
CA VAL A 86 -6.20 -6.15 19.32
C VAL A 86 -6.68 -7.50 18.78
N GLY A 87 -5.95 -8.58 19.11
CA GLY A 87 -6.24 -9.93 18.62
C GLY A 87 -5.67 -10.24 17.23
N ALA A 88 -4.99 -9.29 16.57
CA ALA A 88 -4.29 -9.57 15.33
C ALA A 88 -3.18 -10.62 15.51
N THR A 89 -3.07 -11.50 14.52
CA THR A 89 -2.08 -12.58 14.37
C THR A 89 -1.43 -12.47 12.99
N LEU A 90 -0.45 -13.33 12.68
CA LEU A 90 0.32 -13.25 11.44
C LEU A 90 0.84 -11.83 11.18
N ARG A 91 1.33 -11.14 12.22
CA ARG A 91 1.73 -9.74 12.08
C ARG A 91 3.09 -9.68 11.40
N ALA A 92 3.24 -8.78 10.43
CA ALA A 92 4.48 -8.52 9.73
C ALA A 92 4.65 -7.04 9.40
N VAL A 93 5.92 -6.61 9.35
CA VAL A 93 6.32 -5.26 8.96
C VAL A 93 7.16 -5.36 7.69
N GLY A 94 6.68 -4.72 6.62
CA GLY A 94 7.41 -4.56 5.38
C GLY A 94 8.06 -3.17 5.30
N LEU A 95 9.29 -3.06 4.80
CA LEU A 95 9.89 -1.80 4.40
C LEU A 95 9.83 -1.69 2.87
N GLN A 96 9.17 -0.64 2.38
CA GLN A 96 9.08 -0.34 0.94
C GLN A 96 9.68 1.04 0.62
N SER A 97 9.89 1.24 -0.68
CA SER A 97 10.39 2.42 -1.37
C SER A 97 11.91 2.63 -1.36
N ASN A 98 12.33 3.56 -2.20
CA ASN A 98 13.72 3.97 -2.37
C ASN A 98 14.03 5.15 -1.47
N PHE A 99 15.27 5.21 -0.99
CA PHE A 99 15.78 6.39 -0.33
C PHE A 99 16.31 7.36 -1.37
N THR A 100 15.90 8.63 -1.31
CA THR A 100 16.48 9.67 -2.15
C THR A 100 17.73 10.20 -1.46
N GLN A 101 18.86 10.18 -2.15
CA GLN A 101 20.07 10.79 -1.63
C GLN A 101 19.89 12.32 -1.56
N SER A 102 19.95 12.87 -0.35
CA SER A 102 19.71 14.31 -0.10
C SER A 102 20.89 15.20 -0.53
N ALA A 103 22.12 14.70 -0.44
CA ALA A 103 23.34 15.43 -0.78
C ALA A 103 24.20 14.63 -1.77
N GLY A 104 24.82 15.32 -2.72
CA GLY A 104 25.78 14.67 -3.60
C GLY A 104 27.00 14.23 -2.80
N THR A 105 27.32 12.94 -2.83
CA THR A 105 28.45 12.38 -2.07
C THR A 105 29.19 11.39 -2.96
N ASN A 106 30.52 11.39 -2.90
CA ASN A 106 31.38 10.48 -3.66
C ASN A 106 31.11 10.51 -5.18
N GLY A 107 30.89 11.70 -5.75
CA GLY A 107 30.66 11.88 -7.19
C GLY A 107 29.25 11.50 -7.67
N ILE A 108 28.32 11.20 -6.75
CA ILE A 108 26.93 10.87 -7.08
C ILE A 108 26.06 12.11 -6.89
N ALA A 109 25.18 12.38 -7.85
CA ALA A 109 24.36 13.59 -7.86
C ALA A 109 23.34 13.63 -6.72
N VAL A 110 22.98 14.84 -6.31
CA VAL A 110 21.82 15.09 -5.43
C VAL A 110 20.54 14.51 -6.04
N ALA A 111 19.57 14.16 -5.19
CA ALA A 111 18.27 13.62 -5.60
C ALA A 111 18.33 12.29 -6.39
N THR A 112 19.44 11.55 -6.29
CA THR A 112 19.55 10.22 -6.88
C THR A 112 18.76 9.20 -6.07
N ALA A 113 17.91 8.41 -6.73
CA ALA A 113 17.18 7.30 -6.10
C ALA A 113 18.15 6.16 -5.74
N ARG A 114 18.09 5.70 -4.49
CA ARG A 114 18.79 4.52 -4.00
C ARG A 114 17.82 3.38 -3.85
N GLN A 115 17.88 2.48 -4.83
CA GLN A 115 17.11 1.25 -4.82
C GLN A 115 17.69 0.28 -3.80
N THR A 116 16.79 -0.29 -2.99
CA THR A 116 17.12 -1.32 -2.02
C THR A 116 16.07 -2.41 -2.10
N LEU A 117 16.49 -3.66 -1.93
CA LEU A 117 15.53 -4.75 -1.77
C LEU A 117 14.56 -4.44 -0.62
N SER A 118 13.27 -4.67 -0.86
CA SER A 118 12.27 -4.60 0.19
C SER A 118 12.50 -5.74 1.19
N VAL A 119 12.21 -5.46 2.46
CA VAL A 119 12.39 -6.42 3.55
C VAL A 119 11.05 -6.62 4.24
N VAL A 120 10.69 -7.87 4.51
CA VAL A 120 9.53 -8.20 5.34
C VAL A 120 10.01 -8.94 6.57
N LYS A 121 9.57 -8.50 7.75
CA LYS A 121 9.89 -9.13 9.01
C LYS A 121 8.61 -9.49 9.76
N GLU A 122 8.44 -10.77 10.07
CA GLU A 122 7.34 -11.22 10.91
C GLU A 122 7.59 -10.86 12.38
N VAL A 123 6.52 -10.57 13.12
CA VAL A 123 6.58 -10.30 14.56
C VAL A 123 6.98 -11.58 15.29
N THR A 124 7.99 -11.48 16.15
CA THR A 124 8.46 -12.60 16.97
C THR A 124 7.31 -13.19 17.80
N GLY A 125 7.10 -14.49 17.69
CA GLY A 125 6.04 -15.22 18.40
C GLY A 125 4.78 -15.47 17.58
N ASP A 126 4.58 -14.75 16.47
CA ASP A 126 3.48 -15.04 15.55
C ASP A 126 3.83 -16.22 14.64
N THR A 127 2.80 -16.96 14.22
CA THR A 127 2.93 -17.89 13.09
C THR A 127 3.27 -17.07 11.84
N LYS A 128 4.12 -17.60 10.97
CA LYS A 128 4.40 -16.97 9.68
C LYS A 128 3.26 -17.25 8.72
N ARG A 129 2.89 -16.25 7.90
CA ARG A 129 2.01 -16.49 6.75
C ARG A 129 2.59 -17.62 5.89
N ARG A 130 1.72 -18.40 5.24
CA ARG A 130 2.16 -19.38 4.25
C ARG A 130 2.96 -18.71 3.13
N ASP A 131 4.23 -19.10 2.98
CA ASP A 131 5.06 -18.60 1.90
C ASP A 131 4.94 -19.50 0.67
N VAL A 132 4.55 -18.90 -0.46
CA VAL A 132 4.32 -19.60 -1.73
C VAL A 132 5.15 -19.00 -2.87
N ILE A 133 5.79 -17.86 -2.62
CA ILE A 133 6.59 -17.13 -3.59
C ILE A 133 8.00 -17.02 -3.05
N ASP A 134 8.93 -17.62 -3.78
CA ASP A 134 10.35 -17.50 -3.49
C ASP A 134 10.94 -16.36 -4.31
N SER A 135 11.32 -15.27 -3.64
CA SER A 135 11.90 -14.08 -4.28
C SER A 135 13.23 -14.38 -4.98
N GLU A 136 13.97 -15.41 -4.56
CA GLU A 136 15.20 -15.81 -5.26
C GLU A 136 14.89 -16.38 -6.65
N LYS A 137 13.75 -17.04 -6.84
CA LYS A 137 13.32 -17.51 -8.17
C LYS A 137 13.02 -16.36 -9.11
N CYS A 138 12.47 -15.25 -8.61
CA CYS A 138 12.29 -14.03 -9.39
C CYS A 138 13.66 -13.47 -9.83
N GLY A 139 14.63 -13.46 -8.91
CA GLY A 139 15.98 -12.96 -9.15
C GLY A 139 16.78 -13.74 -10.20
N LYS A 140 16.42 -14.99 -10.50
CA LYS A 140 17.08 -15.78 -11.57
C LYS A 140 16.93 -15.18 -12.96
N CYS A 141 15.84 -14.44 -13.21
CA CYS A 141 15.60 -13.77 -14.49
C CYS A 141 15.62 -12.24 -14.37
N HIS A 142 15.18 -11.69 -13.23
CA HIS A 142 15.02 -10.25 -13.07
C HIS A 142 16.18 -9.58 -12.36
N GLU A 143 17.15 -10.33 -11.80
CA GLU A 143 18.13 -9.86 -10.81
C GLU A 143 17.40 -9.21 -9.60
N TRP A 144 16.84 -8.01 -9.80
CA TRP A 144 15.80 -7.37 -9.01
C TRP A 144 14.52 -7.11 -9.84
N PHE A 145 13.40 -7.71 -9.46
CA PHE A 145 12.08 -7.34 -9.94
C PHE A 145 11.61 -6.05 -9.26
N ILE A 146 11.30 -5.03 -10.06
CA ILE A 146 10.97 -3.68 -9.58
C ILE A 146 9.52 -3.34 -9.94
N GLY A 147 8.65 -3.32 -8.94
CA GLY A 147 7.25 -2.96 -9.05
C GLY A 147 6.94 -1.51 -8.64
N HIS A 148 5.75 -1.04 -9.05
CA HIS A 148 5.14 0.21 -8.58
C HIS A 148 6.08 1.44 -8.64
N GLY A 149 6.68 1.66 -9.81
CA GLY A 149 7.51 2.84 -10.08
C GLY A 149 8.83 2.87 -9.31
N GLY A 150 9.35 1.72 -8.90
CA GLY A 150 10.60 1.63 -8.16
C GLY A 150 10.44 1.33 -6.68
N SER A 151 9.22 1.28 -6.15
CA SER A 151 9.01 1.29 -4.70
C SER A 151 8.95 -0.10 -4.05
N ARG A 152 8.79 -1.16 -4.84
CA ARG A 152 8.61 -2.52 -4.33
C ARG A 152 9.57 -3.43 -5.08
N ILE A 153 10.62 -3.86 -4.40
CA ILE A 153 11.76 -4.53 -5.05
C ILE A 153 11.96 -5.91 -4.41
N ALA A 154 11.93 -6.97 -5.21
CA ALA A 154 12.18 -8.34 -4.78
C ALA A 154 13.15 -9.04 -5.75
N GLY A 155 14.05 -9.87 -5.26
CA GLY A 155 15.05 -10.54 -6.09
C GLY A 155 16.07 -11.33 -5.27
N LEU A 156 17.25 -11.53 -5.85
CA LEU A 156 18.34 -12.24 -5.17
C LEU A 156 18.74 -11.50 -3.89
N GLY A 157 18.67 -12.17 -2.74
CA GLY A 157 19.00 -11.59 -1.43
C GLY A 157 17.84 -10.89 -0.71
N THR A 158 16.61 -10.96 -1.22
CA THR A 158 15.43 -10.49 -0.47
C THR A 158 15.32 -11.24 0.87
N VAL A 159 15.07 -10.50 1.94
CA VAL A 159 14.92 -11.05 3.30
C VAL A 159 13.44 -11.11 3.68
N GLY A 160 13.01 -12.29 4.11
CA GLY A 160 11.63 -12.57 4.50
C GLY A 160 10.72 -12.80 3.30
N GLN A 161 9.41 -12.71 3.54
CA GLN A 161 8.40 -12.88 2.48
C GLN A 161 8.49 -11.78 1.43
N SER A 162 8.02 -12.07 0.21
CA SER A 162 7.93 -11.07 -0.84
C SER A 162 7.06 -9.87 -0.40
N ILE A 163 7.57 -8.64 -0.54
CA ILE A 163 6.81 -7.41 -0.21
C ILE A 163 5.47 -7.36 -0.96
N CYS A 164 5.41 -7.98 -2.14
CA CYS A 164 4.22 -8.05 -2.98
C CYS A 164 3.05 -8.73 -2.26
N THR A 165 3.29 -9.74 -1.42
CA THR A 165 2.23 -10.47 -0.70
C THR A 165 1.61 -9.66 0.43
N LEU A 166 2.18 -8.53 0.82
CA LEU A 166 1.56 -7.64 1.80
C LEU A 166 0.37 -6.86 1.22
N CYS A 167 0.29 -6.72 -0.11
CA CYS A 167 -0.80 -6.04 -0.80
C CYS A 167 -1.60 -6.98 -1.69
N HIS A 168 -0.94 -7.85 -2.45
CA HIS A 168 -1.55 -8.78 -3.39
C HIS A 168 -2.08 -10.04 -2.70
N THR A 169 -3.05 -9.82 -1.81
CA THR A 169 -3.75 -10.86 -1.03
C THR A 169 -5.05 -11.27 -1.72
N PRO A 170 -5.66 -12.42 -1.37
CA PRO A 170 -6.91 -12.87 -1.96
C PRO A 170 -8.05 -11.86 -1.90
N ASN A 171 -8.12 -11.06 -0.83
CA ASN A 171 -9.15 -10.06 -0.59
C ASN A 171 -8.85 -8.70 -1.26
N LEU A 172 -7.70 -8.54 -1.94
CA LEU A 172 -7.47 -7.39 -2.79
C LEU A 172 -8.08 -7.65 -4.17
N THR A 173 -8.99 -6.78 -4.58
CA THR A 173 -9.54 -6.73 -5.93
C THR A 173 -9.20 -5.37 -6.57
N SER A 174 -9.30 -5.30 -7.90
CA SER A 174 -9.20 -4.05 -8.70
C SER A 174 -7.94 -3.18 -8.47
N SER A 175 -6.85 -3.76 -7.95
CA SER A 175 -5.64 -2.99 -7.55
C SER A 175 -5.92 -1.85 -6.56
N GLY A 176 -6.98 -1.98 -5.75
CA GLY A 176 -7.42 -0.93 -4.81
C GLY A 176 -8.08 0.28 -5.49
N ARG A 177 -8.33 0.21 -6.81
CA ARG A 177 -9.07 1.23 -7.54
C ARG A 177 -10.56 0.99 -7.32
N GLY A 178 -11.17 1.78 -6.45
CA GLY A 178 -12.63 1.79 -6.26
C GLY A 178 -13.26 2.98 -6.96
N ILE A 179 -14.51 2.83 -7.39
CA ILE A 179 -15.36 3.96 -7.79
C ILE A 179 -16.29 4.34 -6.63
N GLN A 180 -16.42 5.63 -6.33
CA GLN A 180 -17.39 6.12 -5.36
C GLN A 180 -18.75 6.23 -6.04
N GLN A 181 -19.75 5.48 -5.55
CA GLN A 181 -21.10 5.50 -6.13
C GLN A 181 -21.66 6.93 -6.25
N SER A 182 -21.55 7.75 -5.18
CA SER A 182 -22.08 9.11 -5.21
C SER A 182 -21.34 10.02 -6.21
N LEU A 183 -20.04 9.82 -6.44
CA LEU A 183 -19.30 10.55 -7.48
C LEU A 183 -19.76 10.11 -8.87
N MET A 184 -19.89 8.80 -9.08
CA MET A 184 -20.35 8.22 -10.35
C MET A 184 -21.74 8.75 -10.72
N LEU A 185 -22.69 8.67 -9.79
CA LEU A 185 -24.06 9.16 -9.97
C LEU A 185 -24.11 10.68 -10.15
N PHE A 186 -23.30 11.43 -9.41
CA PHE A 186 -23.21 12.88 -9.60
C PHE A 186 -22.75 13.24 -11.01
N ILE A 187 -21.72 12.57 -11.54
CA ILE A 187 -21.20 12.78 -12.89
C ILE A 187 -22.26 12.48 -13.96
N ILE A 188 -23.04 11.40 -13.80
CA ILE A 188 -24.09 11.01 -14.76
C ILE A 188 -25.25 12.01 -14.74
N ASN A 189 -25.67 12.43 -13.55
CA ASN A 189 -26.88 13.23 -13.37
C ASN A 189 -26.68 14.74 -13.55
N ASN A 190 -25.43 15.22 -13.66
CA ASN A 190 -25.14 16.64 -13.80
C ASN A 190 -24.57 17.02 -15.17
N PRO A 191 -24.81 18.23 -15.69
CA PRO A 191 -24.21 18.72 -16.92
C PRO A 191 -22.68 18.69 -16.93
N VAL A 192 -22.08 18.61 -18.12
CA VAL A 192 -20.64 18.84 -18.29
C VAL A 192 -20.31 20.26 -17.83
N GLY A 193 -19.22 20.41 -17.07
CA GLY A 193 -18.81 21.67 -16.47
C GLY A 193 -19.32 21.90 -15.05
N THR A 194 -20.26 21.09 -14.54
CA THR A 194 -20.69 21.18 -13.13
C THR A 194 -19.54 20.87 -12.18
N SER A 195 -19.36 21.70 -11.15
CA SER A 195 -18.33 21.50 -10.12
C SER A 195 -18.52 20.19 -9.34
N LEU A 196 -17.44 19.46 -9.12
CA LEU A 196 -17.44 18.24 -8.30
C LEU A 196 -17.39 18.53 -6.79
N SER A 197 -17.25 19.79 -6.39
CA SER A 197 -17.14 20.22 -4.98
C SER A 197 -18.37 19.93 -4.13
N ALA A 198 -19.49 19.54 -4.74
CA ALA A 198 -20.70 19.11 -4.04
C ALA A 198 -20.61 17.65 -3.54
N VAL A 199 -19.62 16.88 -3.98
CA VAL A 199 -19.42 15.49 -3.57
C VAL A 199 -18.19 15.40 -2.67
N THR A 200 -18.38 14.92 -1.44
CA THR A 200 -17.27 14.62 -0.53
C THR A 200 -16.62 13.31 -0.93
N ASN A 201 -15.30 13.32 -1.08
CA ASN A 201 -14.51 12.11 -1.24
C ASN A 201 -14.47 11.36 0.09
N PHE A 202 -15.04 10.15 0.13
CA PHE A 202 -15.09 9.36 1.36
C PHE A 202 -13.69 8.92 1.83
N LEU A 203 -12.67 8.91 0.97
CA LEU A 203 -11.30 8.54 1.33
C LEU A 203 -10.58 9.65 2.07
N THR A 204 -10.81 10.90 1.70
CA THR A 204 -10.08 12.06 2.23
C THR A 204 -10.91 12.92 3.18
N GLY A 205 -12.24 12.73 3.19
CA GLY A 205 -13.17 13.61 3.92
C GLY A 205 -13.29 15.01 3.33
N THR A 206 -12.63 15.28 2.20
CA THR A 206 -12.63 16.58 1.51
C THR A 206 -13.46 16.51 0.23
N PRO A 207 -14.02 17.64 -0.25
CA PRO A 207 -14.70 17.68 -1.54
C PRO A 207 -13.78 17.28 -2.70
N TYR A 208 -14.35 16.64 -3.73
CA TYR A 208 -13.65 16.47 -5.00
C TYR A 208 -13.38 17.82 -5.67
N SER A 209 -12.25 17.94 -6.37
CA SER A 209 -11.90 19.09 -7.18
C SER A 209 -12.22 18.87 -8.66
N GLY A 210 -12.28 19.95 -9.43
CA GLY A 210 -12.55 19.90 -10.87
C GLY A 210 -14.04 19.91 -11.21
N THR A 211 -14.35 19.58 -12.46
CA THR A 211 -15.71 19.61 -13.02
C THR A 211 -16.04 18.31 -13.74
N VAL A 212 -17.33 18.04 -13.92
CA VAL A 212 -17.82 16.93 -14.76
C VAL A 212 -17.28 17.11 -16.17
N SER A 213 -16.46 16.16 -16.63
CA SER A 213 -15.98 16.12 -18.01
C SER A 213 -16.92 15.31 -18.91
N ALA A 214 -16.98 15.66 -20.19
CA ALA A 214 -17.78 14.90 -21.16
C ALA A 214 -17.35 13.43 -21.24
N GLY A 215 -16.03 13.16 -21.22
CA GLY A 215 -15.50 11.80 -21.23
C GLY A 215 -15.90 10.98 -20.00
N ALA A 216 -15.78 11.56 -18.80
CA ALA A 216 -16.19 10.89 -17.57
C ALA A 216 -17.70 10.62 -17.55
N LYS A 217 -18.51 11.57 -18.02
CA LYS A 217 -19.96 11.40 -18.11
C LYS A 217 -20.34 10.25 -19.05
N THR A 218 -19.79 10.23 -20.27
CA THR A 218 -20.04 9.15 -21.22
C THR A 218 -19.61 7.79 -20.66
N ALA A 219 -18.41 7.70 -20.09
CA ALA A 219 -17.88 6.46 -19.54
C ALA A 219 -18.75 5.93 -18.38
N ASN A 220 -19.14 6.80 -17.45
CA ASN A 220 -19.97 6.41 -16.30
C ASN A 220 -21.39 6.01 -16.72
N THR A 221 -21.99 6.69 -17.70
CA THR A 221 -23.32 6.32 -18.22
C THR A 221 -23.29 4.92 -18.85
N VAL A 222 -22.27 4.63 -19.66
CA VAL A 222 -22.11 3.29 -20.27
C VAL A 222 -21.88 2.23 -19.20
N LEU A 223 -21.04 2.53 -18.21
CA LEU A 223 -20.75 1.62 -17.10
C LEU A 223 -22.01 1.27 -16.30
N VAL A 224 -22.80 2.27 -15.90
CA VAL A 224 -24.04 2.06 -15.14
C VAL A 224 -25.09 1.34 -15.96
N ALA A 225 -25.19 1.62 -17.26
CA ALA A 225 -26.08 0.87 -18.14
C ALA A 225 -25.70 -0.62 -18.26
N ALA A 226 -24.41 -0.94 -18.16
CA ALA A 226 -23.91 -2.31 -18.27
C ALA A 226 -23.98 -3.10 -16.97
N LEU A 227 -23.68 -2.47 -15.83
CA LEU A 227 -23.45 -3.17 -14.55
C LEU A 227 -24.38 -2.72 -13.41
N GLY A 228 -25.30 -1.78 -13.66
CA GLY A 228 -26.14 -1.16 -12.63
C GLY A 228 -25.45 0.01 -11.93
N ASP A 229 -26.15 0.65 -11.00
CA ASP A 229 -25.64 1.83 -10.29
C ASP A 229 -24.93 1.51 -8.97
N ASP A 230 -24.95 0.24 -8.53
CA ASP A 230 -24.26 -0.24 -7.34
C ASP A 230 -22.89 -0.83 -7.70
N PRO A 231 -21.78 -0.08 -7.49
CA PRO A 231 -20.45 -0.56 -7.82
C PRO A 231 -19.97 -1.70 -6.92
N THR A 232 -20.67 -2.03 -5.82
CA THR A 232 -20.34 -3.20 -4.99
C THR A 232 -20.75 -4.52 -5.63
N LEU A 233 -21.57 -4.47 -6.68
CA LEU A 233 -22.01 -5.63 -7.46
C LEU A 233 -21.20 -5.81 -8.75
N TYR A 234 -20.25 -4.92 -9.04
CA TYR A 234 -19.45 -5.01 -10.25
C TYR A 234 -18.56 -6.25 -10.22
N PRO A 235 -18.30 -6.90 -11.37
CA PRO A 235 -17.39 -8.03 -11.42
C PRO A 235 -15.99 -7.62 -10.94
N GLU A 236 -15.46 -8.37 -9.98
CA GLU A 236 -14.12 -8.16 -9.44
C GLU A 236 -13.24 -9.37 -9.74
N THR A 237 -12.02 -9.11 -10.23
CA THR A 237 -10.98 -10.13 -10.34
C THR A 237 -10.04 -10.00 -9.14
N SER A 238 -9.73 -11.13 -8.51
CA SER A 238 -8.74 -11.16 -7.44
C SER A 238 -7.39 -10.67 -7.97
N ASN A 239 -6.73 -9.85 -7.17
CA ASN A 239 -5.35 -9.41 -7.40
C ASN A 239 -4.37 -10.16 -6.50
N ASN A 240 -4.74 -11.39 -6.13
CA ASN A 240 -3.89 -12.33 -5.43
C ASN A 240 -2.59 -12.56 -6.22
N LEU A 241 -1.45 -12.50 -5.53
CA LEU A 241 -0.13 -12.54 -6.18
C LEU A 241 0.08 -13.80 -7.02
N LYS A 242 -0.40 -14.94 -6.53
CA LYS A 242 -0.28 -16.23 -7.23
C LYS A 242 -0.90 -16.14 -8.63
N ASP A 243 -2.09 -15.56 -8.73
CA ASP A 243 -2.85 -15.54 -9.98
C ASP A 243 -2.31 -14.45 -10.92
N LEU A 244 -1.88 -13.33 -10.35
CA LEU A 244 -1.20 -12.26 -11.09
C LEU A 244 0.10 -12.75 -11.75
N ILE A 245 0.97 -13.41 -10.98
CA ILE A 245 2.28 -13.85 -11.47
C ILE A 245 2.11 -14.98 -12.47
N HIS A 246 1.27 -15.99 -12.22
CA HIS A 246 1.05 -17.03 -13.22
C HIS A 246 0.46 -16.47 -14.52
N GLY A 247 -0.46 -15.51 -14.45
CA GLY A 247 -1.01 -14.87 -15.65
C GLY A 247 0.00 -14.09 -16.49
N ILE A 248 1.11 -13.62 -15.90
CA ILE A 248 2.17 -12.87 -16.60
C ILE A 248 3.20 -13.81 -17.25
N HIS A 249 3.36 -15.02 -16.73
CA HIS A 249 4.39 -15.98 -17.16
C HIS A 249 3.84 -17.19 -17.93
N ALA A 250 2.53 -17.22 -18.18
CA ALA A 250 1.85 -18.31 -18.90
C ALA A 250 1.97 -18.17 -20.42
#